data_AF-A0A1M7GXD7-F1
#
_entry.id   AF-A0A1M7GXD7-F1
#
_cell.length_a   1.000
_cell.length_b   1.000
_cell.length_c   1.000
_cell.angle_alpha   90.00
_cell.angle_beta   90.00
_cell.angle_gamma   90.00
#
_symmetry.space_group_name_H-M   'P 1'
#
loop_
_entity.id
_entity.type
_entity.pdbx_description
1 polymer ?
#
loop_
_entity_poly.entity_id
_entity_poly.type
_entity_poly.pdbx_seq_one_letter_code
_entity_poly.pdbx_strand_id
1 'polypeptide(L)'
;MLAAGYLVIALCTDYPLGLMRLIPFPVHGRLELVSGLVLLLVPLIFGFVDDNPTARNLFIGSGVVFLLVWLLTDWWAQRQPNSLMTI
;
A
#
# COMPACT_ATOMS: atom_id res chain seq x y z
N MET A 1 -1.81 -2.30 -25.97
CA MET A 1 -0.75 -2.80 -25.06
C MET A 1 -1.10 -2.66 -23.59
N LEU A 2 -1.70 -1.53 -23.16
CA LEU A 2 -2.16 -1.31 -21.78
C LEU A 2 -3.09 -2.42 -21.23
N ALA A 3 -4.06 -2.90 -22.02
CA ALA A 3 -5.01 -3.93 -21.58
C ALA A 3 -4.35 -5.29 -21.26
N ALA A 4 -3.32 -5.68 -22.02
CA ALA A 4 -2.59 -6.93 -21.78
C ALA A 4 -1.75 -6.86 -20.51
N GLY A 5 -1.13 -5.70 -20.24
CA GLY A 5 -0.43 -5.46 -18.98
C GLY A 5 -1.38 -5.49 -17.79
N TYR A 6 -2.56 -4.88 -17.92
CA TYR A 6 -3.58 -4.88 -16.86
C TYR A 6 -4.13 -6.29 -16.56
N LEU A 7 -4.27 -7.14 -17.59
CA LEU A 7 -4.69 -8.54 -17.44
C LEU A 7 -3.67 -9.38 -16.65
N VAL A 8 -2.38 -9.22 -16.92
CA VAL A 8 -1.31 -9.91 -16.20
C VAL A 8 -1.29 -9.47 -14.73
N ILE A 9 -1.45 -8.17 -14.48
CA ILE A 9 -1.52 -7.63 -13.12
C ILE A 9 -2.78 -8.12 -12.39
N ALA A 10 -3.94 -8.17 -13.06
CA ALA A 10 -5.18 -8.67 -12.46
C ALA A 10 -5.15 -10.18 -12.15
N LEU A 11 -4.43 -10.99 -12.94
CA LEU A 11 -4.20 -12.41 -12.67
C LEU A 11 -3.19 -12.66 -11.55
N CYS A 12 -2.24 -11.74 -11.35
CA CYS A 12 -1.22 -11.84 -10.32
C CYS A 12 -1.55 -11.10 -9.02
N THR A 13 -2.64 -10.31 -9.00
CA THR A 13 -3.08 -9.53 -7.83
C THR A 13 -4.34 -10.15 -7.25
N ASP A 14 -4.40 -10.26 -5.92
CA ASP A 14 -5.50 -10.88 -5.16
C ASP A 14 -6.87 -10.18 -5.37
N TYR A 15 -7.53 -10.55 -6.48
CA TYR A 15 -8.99 -10.61 -6.56
C TYR A 15 -9.51 -11.68 -5.58
N PRO A 16 -10.80 -11.71 -5.21
CA PRO A 16 -11.41 -12.63 -4.22
C PRO A 16 -11.23 -14.16 -4.46
N LEU A 17 -10.41 -14.57 -5.43
CA LEU A 17 -9.86 -15.90 -5.65
C LEU A 17 -8.41 -16.06 -5.11
N GLY A 18 -7.88 -15.08 -4.38
CA GLY A 18 -6.55 -15.05 -3.80
C GLY A 18 -6.29 -16.18 -2.81
N LEU A 19 -5.36 -17.08 -3.16
CA LEU A 19 -5.26 -18.43 -2.59
C LEU A 19 -4.55 -18.49 -1.23
N MET A 20 -3.86 -17.44 -0.77
CA MET A 20 -3.09 -17.49 0.47
C MET A 20 -3.22 -16.22 1.32
N ARG A 21 -3.92 -16.34 2.45
CA ARG A 21 -3.85 -15.40 3.59
C ARG A 21 -2.47 -15.47 4.27
N LEU A 22 -1.40 -15.11 3.55
CA LEU A 22 -0.03 -15.23 4.04
C LEU A 22 0.41 -14.02 4.87
N ILE A 23 -0.20 -12.84 4.66
CA ILE A 23 0.17 -11.60 5.32
C ILE A 23 -0.98 -11.18 6.26
N PRO A 24 -0.80 -11.25 7.60
CA PRO A 24 -1.77 -10.71 8.55
C PRO A 24 -2.04 -9.23 8.26
N PHE A 25 -3.30 -8.80 8.36
CA PHE A 25 -3.72 -7.43 8.09
C PHE A 25 -2.85 -6.33 8.77
N PRO A 26 -2.38 -6.51 10.03
CA PRO A 26 -1.47 -5.55 10.66
C PRO A 26 -0.09 -5.45 10.00
N VAL A 27 0.39 -6.51 9.35
CA VAL A 27 1.66 -6.53 8.61
C VAL A 27 1.52 -5.75 7.31
N HIS A 28 0.39 -5.90 6.61
CA HIS A 28 0.09 -5.11 5.42
C HIS A 28 0.09 -3.61 5.73
N GLY A 29 -0.56 -3.20 6.83
CA GLY A 29 -0.54 -1.81 7.28
C GLY A 29 0.87 -1.28 7.58
N ARG A 30 1.75 -2.07 8.20
CA ARG A 30 3.15 -1.64 8.42
C ARG A 30 3.92 -1.46 7.11
N LEU A 31 3.73 -2.36 6.15
CA LEU A 31 4.36 -2.28 4.85
C LEU A 31 3.88 -1.04 4.06
N GLU A 32 2.60 -0.72 4.16
CA GLU A 32 2.03 0.46 3.49
C GLU A 32 2.58 1.77 4.07
N LEU A 33 2.72 1.86 5.40
CA LEU A 33 3.37 3.00 6.05
C LEU A 33 4.82 3.18 5.57
N VAL A 34 5.61 2.10 5.57
CA VAL A 34 7.00 2.14 5.11
C VAL A 34 7.08 2.53 3.63
N SER A 35 6.21 1.97 2.80
CA SER A 35 6.17 2.26 1.36
C SER A 35 5.82 3.73 1.09
N GLY A 36 4.84 4.28 1.81
CA GLY A 36 4.47 5.70 1.71
C GLY A 36 5.64 6.63 2.04
N LEU A 37 6.37 6.34 3.13
CA LEU A 37 7.56 7.11 3.52
C LEU A 37 8.70 6.98 2.50
N VAL A 38 8.97 5.76 2.02
CA VAL A 38 10.01 5.52 1.01
C VAL A 38 9.69 6.30 -0.27
N LEU A 39 8.45 6.25 -0.76
CA LEU A 39 8.02 6.97 -1.96
C LEU A 39 8.26 8.48 -1.87
N LEU A 40 8.05 9.09 -0.70
CA LEU A 40 8.37 10.51 -0.49
C LEU A 40 9.88 10.79 -0.57
N LEU A 41 10.71 9.83 -0.19
CA LEU A 41 12.17 9.96 -0.17
C LEU A 41 12.83 9.58 -1.51
N VAL A 42 12.16 8.82 -2.38
CA VAL A 42 12.73 8.40 -3.69
C VAL A 42 13.25 9.59 -4.51
N PRO A 43 12.52 10.71 -4.68
CA PRO A 43 13.02 11.84 -5.47
C PRO A 43 14.32 12.42 -4.92
N LEU A 44 14.48 12.43 -3.59
CA LEU A 44 15.66 12.93 -2.90
C LEU A 44 16.85 11.97 -3.05
N ILE A 45 16.63 10.68 -2.80
CA ILE A 45 17.69 9.66 -2.84
C ILE A 45 18.27 9.51 -4.24
N PHE A 46 17.42 9.55 -5.26
CA PHE A 46 17.82 9.41 -6.66
C PHE A 46 18.09 10.75 -7.36
N GLY A 47 17.99 11.87 -6.63
CA GLY A 47 18.44 13.19 -7.11
C GLY A 47 17.60 13.82 -8.21
N PHE A 48 16.40 13.31 -8.52
CA PHE A 48 15.56 13.84 -9.60
C PHE A 48 14.52 14.88 -9.13
N VAL A 49 14.72 15.46 -7.93
CA VAL A 49 13.82 16.48 -7.38
C VAL A 49 13.63 17.66 -8.33
N ASP A 50 14.71 18.14 -8.95
CA ASP A 50 14.67 19.33 -9.81
C ASP A 50 14.70 18.99 -11.31
N ASP A 51 15.28 17.84 -11.68
CA ASP A 51 15.46 17.44 -13.08
C ASP A 51 14.18 16.93 -13.74
N ASN A 52 13.26 16.32 -12.98
CA ASN A 52 12.04 15.74 -13.52
C ASN A 52 10.81 16.03 -12.63
N PRO A 53 10.12 17.17 -12.85
CA PRO A 53 8.99 17.56 -12.00
C PRO A 53 7.80 16.61 -12.13
N THR A 54 7.60 15.96 -13.29
CA THR A 54 6.53 14.98 -13.48
C THR A 54 6.77 13.72 -12.64
N ALA A 55 7.98 13.16 -12.69
CA ALA A 55 8.35 12.02 -11.87
C ALA A 55 8.27 12.36 -10.38
N ARG A 56 8.85 13.50 -9.96
CA ARG A 56 8.76 13.97 -8.58
C ARG A 56 7.32 14.02 -8.08
N ASN A 57 6.43 14.67 -8.82
CA ASN A 57 5.04 14.84 -8.41
C ASN A 57 4.30 13.49 -8.32
N LEU A 58 4.63 12.54 -9.20
CA LEU A 58 4.09 11.18 -9.13
C LEU A 58 4.53 10.47 -7.85
N PHE A 59 5.83 10.45 -7.54
CA PHE A 59 6.35 9.79 -6.33
C PHE A 59 5.83 10.45 -5.05
N ILE A 60 5.82 11.79 -5.00
CA ILE A 60 5.29 12.52 -3.84
C ILE A 60 3.78 12.27 -3.70
N GLY A 61 3.01 12.40 -4.78
CA GLY A 61 1.56 12.18 -4.78
C GLY A 61 1.20 10.75 -4.34
N SER A 62 1.88 9.75 -4.89
CA SER A 62 1.70 8.35 -4.49
C SER A 62 2.05 8.11 -3.02
N GLY A 63 3.15 8.68 -2.53
CA GLY A 63 3.54 8.59 -1.12
C GLY A 63 2.48 9.19 -0.19
N VAL A 64 1.94 10.36 -0.54
CA VAL A 64 0.83 10.99 0.20
C VAL A 64 -0.41 10.10 0.19
N VAL A 65 -0.82 9.56 -0.96
CA VAL A 65 -1.99 8.68 -1.06
C VAL A 65 -1.82 7.44 -0.18
N PHE A 66 -0.66 6.80 -0.19
CA PHE A 66 -0.38 5.63 0.66
C PHE A 66 -0.51 5.96 2.15
N LEU A 67 0.03 7.11 2.57
CA LEU A 67 -0.10 7.56 3.96
C LEU A 67 -1.54 7.90 4.33
N LEU A 68 -2.32 8.47 3.40
CA LEU A 68 -3.74 8.75 3.61
C LEU A 68 -4.55 7.47 3.74
N VAL A 69 -4.35 6.51 2.83
CA VAL A 69 -5.00 5.19 2.91
C VAL A 69 -4.63 4.51 4.22
N TRP A 70 -3.35 4.53 4.59
CA TRP A 70 -2.90 4.00 5.87
C TRP A 70 -3.58 4.65 7.07
N LEU A 71 -3.73 5.98 7.06
CA LEU A 71 -4.39 6.71 8.14
C LEU A 71 -5.88 6.40 8.23
N LEU A 72 -6.54 6.23 7.08
CA LEU A 72 -7.98 5.97 6.98
C LEU A 72 -8.35 4.50 7.20
N THR A 73 -7.37 3.59 7.19
CA THR A 73 -7.60 2.15 7.31
C THR A 73 -7.48 1.71 8.75
N ASP A 74 -8.53 1.05 9.26
CA ASP A 74 -8.46 0.38 10.56
C ASP A 74 -7.70 -0.94 10.44
N TRP A 75 -6.39 -0.87 10.69
CA TRP A 75 -5.48 -2.02 10.67
C TRP A 75 -5.70 -3.03 11.80
N TRP A 76 -6.52 -2.67 12.80
CA TRP A 76 -6.71 -3.43 14.04
C TRP A 76 -8.09 -4.08 14.14
N ALA A 77 -8.98 -3.85 13.17
CA ALA A 77 -10.33 -4.41 13.12
C ALA A 77 -10.38 -5.95 13.21
N GLN A 78 -9.34 -6.66 12.77
CA GLN A 78 -9.28 -8.13 12.82
C GLN A 78 -8.79 -8.71 14.17
N ARG A 79 -8.48 -7.88 15.17
CA ARG A 79 -7.98 -8.30 16.50
C ARG A 79 -9.06 -8.37 17.60
N GLN A 80 -10.33 -8.57 17.24
CA GLN A 80 -11.37 -8.90 18.23
C GLN A 80 -11.77 -10.38 18.12
N PRO A 81 -11.05 -11.32 18.77
CA PRO A 81 -11.68 -12.56 19.18
C PRO A 81 -12.65 -12.21 20.31
N ASN A 82 -13.95 -12.31 20.04
CA ASN A 82 -15.08 -12.24 20.98
C ASN A 82 -14.69 -12.26 22.47
N SER A 83 -14.64 -11.10 23.12
CA SER A 83 -14.59 -10.99 24.59
C SER A 83 -15.98 -11.10 25.23
N LEU A 84 -16.90 -11.84 24.60
CA LEU A 84 -18.30 -12.00 25.04
C LEU A 84 -18.59 -13.35 25.73
N MET A 85 -17.60 -13.96 26.38
CA MET A 85 -17.81 -15.12 27.26
C MET A 85 -17.03 -15.00 28.57
N THR A 86 -17.38 -14.01 29.39
CA THR A 86 -17.26 -14.13 30.85
C THR A 86 -18.36 -13.28 31.47
N ILE A 87 -19.46 -13.96 31.82
CA ILE A 87 -20.43 -13.55 32.84
C ILE A 87 -19.72 -13.53 34.19
#